data_AF-A0A672J1D9-F1
#
_entry.id   AF-A0A672J1D9-F1
#
_cell.length_a   1.000
_cell.length_b   1.000
_cell.length_c   1.000
_cell.angle_alpha   90.00
_cell.angle_beta   90.00
_cell.angle_gamma   90.00
#
_symmetry.space_group_name_H-M   'P 1'
#
loop_
_entity.id
_entity.type
_entity.pdbx_description
1 polymer ?
#
loop_
_entity_poly.entity_id
_entity_poly.type
_entity_poly.pdbx_seq_one_letter_code
_entity_poly.pdbx_strand_id
1 'polypeptide(L)'
;MSGSYDECAVADDTMDSFWEVGNYKRAVKRFNDGHQLCNELMNCLGERAKIEKAYGDQLTAWSKRWRQLIEKGPQYGSVERAWLAVMTEAEKVSELHQDVKNNLLNEDIEKVKNWQKEAYHKQMIGGFKEAKEAEEGFKKAQKPWAKKLKEMETAKKSYHMACKEEKLAATREANGKTEASVTPDQQKKLHEKVDKCKQDMQKAKEKYEKSLEELNKCTPQYMESMEQVFDQCQQHEVKRLTFLKEALLDIKLGPEGNFTHLS
;
A
#
# COMPACT_ATOMS: atom_id res chain seq x y z
N MET A 1 -11.25 -20.80 -31.92
CA MET A 1 -9.94 -20.64 -31.26
C MET A 1 -10.23 -20.06 -29.87
N SER A 2 -10.84 -20.87 -28.99
CA SER A 2 -10.15 -21.57 -27.89
C SER A 2 -9.46 -20.60 -26.95
N GLY A 3 -10.09 -20.37 -25.80
CA GLY A 3 -9.59 -19.50 -24.75
C GLY A 3 -8.28 -19.97 -24.16
N SER A 4 -7.53 -19.01 -23.63
CA SER A 4 -6.43 -19.21 -22.71
C SER A 4 -6.86 -18.58 -21.39
N TYR A 5 -7.57 -19.37 -20.60
CA TYR A 5 -7.52 -19.31 -19.14
C TYR A 5 -6.38 -20.25 -18.75
N ASP A 6 -5.23 -19.69 -18.41
CA ASP A 6 -4.15 -20.27 -17.61
C ASP A 6 -3.14 -19.15 -17.43
N GLU A 7 -2.60 -18.83 -16.26
CA GLU A 7 -2.38 -19.62 -15.07
C GLU A 7 -2.80 -18.75 -13.88
N CYS A 8 -3.67 -19.30 -13.02
CA CYS A 8 -3.82 -18.78 -11.68
C CYS A 8 -2.42 -18.86 -11.05
N ALA A 9 -1.78 -17.71 -10.87
CA ALA A 9 -0.62 -17.60 -10.01
C ALA A 9 -1.08 -18.10 -8.64
N VAL A 10 -0.74 -19.35 -8.32
CA VAL A 10 -0.70 -19.85 -6.97
C VAL A 10 0.46 -19.12 -6.31
N ALA A 11 0.26 -17.83 -6.08
CA ALA A 11 1.04 -17.09 -5.12
C ALA A 11 0.82 -17.81 -3.79
N ASP A 12 1.92 -18.06 -3.11
CA ASP A 12 2.00 -18.64 -1.79
C ASP A 12 1.20 -17.78 -0.79
N ASP A 13 -0.13 -17.98 -0.77
CA ASP A 13 -1.10 -17.18 -0.01
C ASP A 13 -0.96 -17.38 1.51
N THR A 14 -0.03 -18.24 1.92
CA THR A 14 0.31 -18.45 3.34
C THR A 14 1.43 -17.54 3.84
N MET A 15 2.15 -16.82 2.96
CA MET A 15 3.32 -16.00 3.33
C MET A 15 3.06 -14.49 3.47
N ASP A 16 1.88 -13.97 3.08
CA ASP A 16 1.60 -12.52 3.09
C ASP A 16 0.51 -12.10 4.11
N SER A 17 0.28 -12.91 5.14
CA SER A 17 -0.67 -12.57 6.22
C SER A 17 -0.20 -11.34 7.01
N PHE A 18 -1.12 -10.42 7.30
CA PHE A 18 -0.85 -9.22 8.14
C PHE A 18 -0.28 -9.58 9.52
N TRP A 19 -0.69 -10.72 10.08
CA TRP A 19 -0.34 -11.17 11.42
C TRP A 19 1.11 -11.71 11.52
N GLU A 20 1.77 -11.93 10.40
CA GLU A 20 3.17 -12.34 10.42
C GLU A 20 4.10 -11.20 10.86
N VAL A 21 5.26 -11.58 11.40
CA VAL A 21 6.22 -10.62 11.95
C VAL A 21 6.71 -9.67 10.87
N GLY A 22 6.36 -8.39 11.00
CA GLY A 22 6.75 -7.34 10.06
C GLY A 22 5.84 -7.14 8.85
N ASN A 23 4.78 -7.93 8.65
CA ASN A 23 3.91 -7.78 7.47
C ASN A 23 2.97 -6.55 7.55
N TYR A 24 2.87 -5.90 8.71
CA TYR A 24 2.24 -4.58 8.87
C TYR A 24 2.88 -3.47 8.02
N LYS A 25 4.10 -3.69 7.48
CA LYS A 25 4.80 -2.74 6.61
C LYS A 25 3.95 -2.28 5.42
N ARG A 26 3.03 -3.11 4.94
CA ARG A 26 2.09 -2.72 3.86
C ARG A 26 1.16 -1.58 4.30
N ALA A 27 0.67 -1.61 5.54
CA ALA A 27 -0.13 -0.53 6.11
C ALA A 27 0.69 0.75 6.29
N VAL A 28 1.94 0.63 6.75
CA VAL A 28 2.87 1.77 6.91
C VAL A 28 3.25 2.38 5.55
N LYS A 29 3.49 1.56 4.52
CA LYS A 29 3.82 2.01 3.16
C LYS A 29 2.71 2.92 2.59
N ARG A 30 1.44 2.62 2.92
CA ARG A 30 0.27 3.37 2.42
C ARG A 30 0.32 4.86 2.77
N PHE A 31 1.01 5.27 3.82
CA PHE A 31 1.23 6.70 4.10
C PHE A 31 2.06 7.39 3.02
N ASN A 32 3.16 6.77 2.60
CA ASN A 32 3.99 7.31 1.52
C ASN A 32 3.24 7.29 0.19
N ASP A 33 2.53 6.20 -0.09
CA ASP A 33 1.72 6.06 -1.30
C ASP A 33 0.60 7.11 -1.33
N GLY A 34 -0.06 7.37 -0.20
CA GLY A 34 -1.11 8.40 -0.09
C GLY A 34 -0.61 9.81 -0.39
N HIS A 35 0.59 10.18 0.10
CA HIS A 35 1.23 11.43 -0.25
C HIS A 35 1.58 11.48 -1.75
N GLN A 36 2.14 10.39 -2.31
CA GLN A 36 2.46 10.31 -3.72
C GLN A 36 1.21 10.46 -4.60
N LEU A 37 0.10 9.82 -4.25
CA LEU A 37 -1.17 9.94 -4.97
C LEU A 37 -1.70 11.38 -5.02
N CYS A 38 -1.45 12.18 -3.97
CA CYS A 38 -1.79 13.60 -4.00
C CYS A 38 -0.94 14.37 -5.04
N ASN A 39 0.36 14.03 -5.18
CA ASN A 39 1.21 14.60 -6.24
C ASN A 39 0.73 14.19 -7.63
N GLU A 40 0.37 12.92 -7.81
CA GLU A 40 -0.13 12.41 -9.07
C GLU A 40 -1.44 13.12 -9.48
N LEU A 41 -2.34 13.37 -8.52
CA LEU A 41 -3.54 14.17 -8.79
C LEU A 41 -3.19 15.61 -9.20
N MET A 42 -2.33 16.30 -8.44
CA MET A 42 -1.92 17.66 -8.79
C MET A 42 -1.26 17.74 -10.18
N ASN A 43 -0.44 16.75 -10.53
CA ASN A 43 0.18 16.66 -11.86
C ASN A 43 -0.88 16.43 -12.95
N CYS A 44 -1.84 15.53 -12.72
CA CYS A 44 -2.95 15.28 -13.63
C CYS A 44 -3.77 16.56 -13.90
N LEU A 45 -4.10 17.32 -12.86
CA LEU A 45 -4.80 18.60 -13.00
C LEU A 45 -3.94 19.66 -13.70
N GLY A 46 -2.62 19.69 -13.43
CA GLY A 46 -1.68 20.58 -14.11
C GLY A 46 -1.55 20.28 -15.60
N GLU A 47 -1.58 19.00 -15.99
CA GLU A 47 -1.63 18.59 -17.40
C GLU A 47 -2.93 19.01 -18.06
N ARG A 48 -4.08 18.81 -17.38
CA ARG A 48 -5.38 19.29 -17.86
C ARG A 48 -5.39 20.81 -18.06
N ALA A 49 -4.87 21.58 -17.11
CA ALA A 49 -4.78 23.03 -17.21
C ALA A 49 -3.96 23.50 -18.42
N LYS A 50 -2.90 22.76 -18.81
CA LYS A 50 -2.13 23.06 -20.03
C LYS A 50 -2.96 22.87 -21.31
N ILE A 51 -3.84 21.88 -21.35
CA ILE A 51 -4.75 21.64 -22.48
C ILE A 51 -5.72 22.80 -22.62
N GLU A 52 -6.36 23.21 -21.51
CA GLU A 52 -7.29 24.34 -21.46
C GLU A 52 -6.64 25.64 -21.97
N LYS A 53 -5.42 25.93 -21.48
CA LYS A 53 -4.62 27.06 -21.95
C LYS A 53 -4.34 27.00 -23.45
N ALA A 54 -3.91 25.84 -23.95
CA ALA A 54 -3.54 25.68 -25.35
C ALA A 54 -4.72 25.89 -26.30
N TYR A 55 -5.92 25.49 -25.89
CA TYR A 55 -7.13 25.72 -26.68
C TYR A 55 -7.51 27.21 -26.69
N GLY A 56 -7.55 27.88 -25.53
CA GLY A 56 -7.82 29.31 -25.46
C GLY A 56 -6.80 30.15 -26.25
N ASP A 57 -5.51 29.85 -26.13
CA ASP A 57 -4.46 30.53 -26.90
C ASP A 57 -4.66 30.38 -28.42
N GLN A 58 -5.07 29.19 -28.89
CA GLN A 58 -5.34 28.93 -30.30
C GLN A 58 -6.56 29.71 -30.80
N LEU A 59 -7.65 29.77 -30.02
CA LEU A 59 -8.82 30.58 -30.35
C LEU A 59 -8.49 32.07 -30.41
N THR A 60 -7.71 32.58 -29.45
CA THR A 60 -7.25 33.98 -29.44
C THR A 60 -6.41 34.29 -30.68
N ALA A 61 -5.45 33.43 -31.02
CA ALA A 61 -4.59 33.60 -32.18
C ALA A 61 -5.40 33.55 -33.50
N TRP A 62 -6.32 32.60 -33.61
CA TRP A 62 -7.22 32.46 -34.76
C TRP A 62 -8.12 33.67 -34.94
N SER A 63 -8.77 34.13 -33.85
CA SER A 63 -9.63 35.32 -33.85
C SER A 63 -8.87 36.53 -34.35
N LYS A 64 -7.72 36.83 -33.72
CA LYS A 64 -6.88 37.98 -34.08
C LYS A 64 -6.46 37.97 -35.55
N ARG A 65 -6.05 36.79 -36.07
CA ARG A 65 -5.66 36.64 -37.47
C ARG A 65 -6.82 36.96 -38.41
N TRP A 66 -7.99 36.37 -38.17
CA TRP A 66 -9.12 36.50 -39.10
C TRP A 66 -9.79 37.87 -39.04
N ARG A 67 -9.85 38.52 -37.86
CA ARG A 67 -10.28 39.92 -37.78
C ARG A 67 -9.46 40.80 -38.72
N GLN A 68 -8.13 40.70 -38.64
CA GLN A 68 -7.23 41.49 -39.49
C GLN A 68 -7.41 41.19 -40.99
N LEU A 69 -7.70 39.95 -41.37
CA LEU A 69 -7.93 39.57 -42.77
C LEU A 69 -9.28 40.10 -43.29
N ILE A 70 -10.32 40.08 -42.45
CA ILE A 70 -11.66 40.56 -42.83
C ILE A 70 -11.67 42.09 -42.93
N GLU A 71 -11.13 42.79 -41.93
CA GLU A 71 -11.09 44.27 -41.89
C GLU A 71 -10.28 44.88 -43.03
N LYS A 72 -9.26 44.16 -43.54
CA LYS A 72 -8.47 44.55 -44.71
C LYS A 72 -9.01 43.98 -46.02
N GLY A 73 -10.03 43.13 -45.94
CA GLY A 73 -10.62 42.44 -47.07
C GLY A 73 -11.66 43.30 -47.80
N PRO A 74 -12.21 42.78 -48.91
CA PRO A 74 -13.22 43.49 -49.70
C PRO A 74 -14.65 43.32 -49.17
N GLN A 75 -14.85 42.64 -48.04
CA GLN A 75 -16.17 42.40 -47.45
C GLN A 75 -16.54 43.54 -46.50
N TYR A 76 -17.73 44.13 -46.70
CA TYR A 76 -18.21 45.25 -45.89
C TYR A 76 -19.65 45.04 -45.38
N GLY A 77 -20.13 45.98 -44.56
CA GLY A 77 -21.55 46.12 -44.22
C GLY A 77 -22.05 45.10 -43.19
N SER A 78 -23.32 44.71 -43.28
CA SER A 78 -23.92 43.80 -42.29
C SER A 78 -23.28 42.41 -42.27
N VAL A 79 -22.81 41.91 -43.43
CA VAL A 79 -22.17 40.60 -43.53
C VAL A 79 -20.78 40.59 -42.90
N GLU A 80 -20.00 41.66 -43.08
CA GLU A 80 -18.72 41.85 -42.38
C GLU A 80 -18.90 41.77 -40.85
N ARG A 81 -19.90 42.50 -40.32
CA ARG A 81 -20.22 42.47 -38.89
C ARG A 81 -20.62 41.07 -38.42
N ALA A 82 -21.45 40.35 -39.19
CA ALA A 82 -21.84 38.99 -38.85
C ALA A 82 -20.63 38.04 -38.84
N TRP A 83 -19.70 38.20 -39.78
CA TRP A 83 -18.48 37.39 -39.82
C TRP A 83 -17.55 37.70 -38.64
N LEU A 84 -17.30 38.99 -38.35
CA LEU A 84 -16.51 39.41 -37.20
C LEU A 84 -17.11 38.99 -35.86
N ALA A 85 -18.42 38.73 -35.80
CA ALA A 85 -19.07 38.22 -34.59
C ALA A 85 -18.59 36.80 -34.22
N VAL A 86 -18.19 35.97 -35.21
CA VAL A 86 -17.62 34.64 -34.96
C VAL A 86 -16.28 34.75 -34.21
N MET A 87 -15.47 35.75 -34.55
CA MET A 87 -14.22 36.03 -33.84
C MET A 87 -14.48 36.49 -32.40
N THR A 88 -15.54 37.26 -32.18
CA THR A 88 -15.97 37.69 -30.83
C THR A 88 -16.42 36.51 -29.98
N GLU A 89 -17.12 35.54 -30.59
CA GLU A 89 -17.52 34.31 -29.90
C GLU A 89 -16.28 33.49 -29.50
N ALA A 90 -15.32 33.28 -30.40
CA ALA A 90 -14.09 32.56 -30.11
C ALA A 90 -13.24 33.21 -29.00
N GLU A 91 -13.21 34.55 -28.93
CA GLU A 91 -12.56 35.27 -27.83
C GLU A 91 -13.23 34.99 -26.48
N LYS A 92 -14.57 34.99 -26.43
CA LYS A 92 -15.32 34.65 -25.21
C LYS A 92 -15.11 33.19 -24.79
N VAL A 93 -15.09 32.26 -25.74
CA VAL A 93 -14.77 30.86 -25.44
C VAL A 93 -13.34 30.75 -24.91
N SER A 94 -12.38 31.46 -25.51
CA SER A 94 -11.01 31.52 -25.00
C SER A 94 -10.96 32.00 -23.54
N GLU A 95 -11.67 33.08 -23.20
CA GLU A 95 -11.75 33.58 -21.82
C GLU A 95 -12.28 32.51 -20.86
N LEU A 96 -13.36 31.81 -21.21
CA LEU A 96 -13.90 30.71 -20.40
C LEU A 96 -12.86 29.60 -20.16
N HIS A 97 -12.10 29.21 -21.17
CA HIS A 97 -11.06 28.19 -21.03
C HIS A 97 -9.86 28.67 -20.21
N GLN A 98 -9.51 29.96 -20.27
CA GLN A 98 -8.49 30.54 -19.39
C GLN A 98 -8.96 30.55 -17.93
N ASP A 99 -10.25 30.81 -17.68
CA ASP A 99 -10.84 30.74 -16.34
C ASP A 99 -10.81 29.32 -15.77
N VAL A 100 -11.20 28.30 -16.56
CA VAL A 100 -11.06 26.90 -16.15
C VAL A 100 -9.61 26.57 -15.78
N LYS A 101 -8.66 26.97 -16.64
CA LYS A 101 -7.23 26.79 -16.37
C LYS A 101 -6.80 27.49 -15.07
N ASN A 102 -7.28 28.71 -14.81
CA ASN A 102 -6.92 29.47 -13.62
C ASN A 102 -7.49 28.81 -12.35
N ASN A 103 -8.73 28.34 -12.38
CA ASN A 103 -9.35 27.64 -11.25
C ASN A 103 -8.62 26.34 -10.92
N LEU A 104 -8.30 25.54 -11.95
CA LEU A 104 -7.51 24.31 -11.77
C LEU A 104 -6.17 24.57 -11.08
N LEU A 105 -5.44 25.62 -11.48
CA LEU A 105 -4.11 25.91 -10.93
C LEU A 105 -4.15 26.59 -9.56
N ASN A 106 -5.03 27.58 -9.40
CA ASN A 106 -4.98 28.50 -8.26
C ASN A 106 -5.91 28.08 -7.12
N GLU A 107 -6.92 27.25 -7.41
CA GLU A 107 -7.89 26.76 -6.43
C GLU A 107 -7.69 25.27 -6.20
N ASP A 108 -7.91 24.44 -7.22
CA ASP A 108 -7.98 22.98 -7.05
C ASP A 108 -6.62 22.36 -6.67
N ILE A 109 -5.56 22.70 -7.42
CA ILE A 109 -4.21 22.22 -7.11
C ILE A 109 -3.72 22.74 -5.76
N GLU A 110 -3.93 24.03 -5.46
CA GLU A 110 -3.50 24.59 -4.18
C GLU A 110 -4.30 24.00 -3.00
N LYS A 111 -5.59 23.66 -3.18
CA LYS A 111 -6.40 22.94 -2.18
C LYS A 111 -5.79 21.57 -1.88
N VAL A 112 -5.45 20.78 -2.90
CA VAL A 112 -4.79 19.47 -2.73
C VAL A 112 -3.41 19.61 -2.06
N LYS A 113 -2.62 20.60 -2.49
CA LYS A 113 -1.29 20.87 -1.95
C LYS A 113 -1.32 21.27 -0.48
N ASN A 114 -2.25 22.14 -0.09
CA ASN A 114 -2.41 22.58 1.29
C ASN A 114 -2.86 21.41 2.19
N TRP A 115 -3.85 20.64 1.75
CA TRP A 115 -4.28 19.44 2.47
C TRP A 115 -3.14 18.43 2.63
N GLN A 116 -2.37 18.18 1.56
CA GLN A 116 -1.22 17.26 1.62
C GLN A 116 -0.18 17.74 2.64
N LYS A 117 0.10 19.05 2.72
CA LYS A 117 1.05 19.62 3.67
C LYS A 117 0.59 19.46 5.13
N GLU A 118 -0.71 19.56 5.37
CA GLU A 118 -1.31 19.38 6.70
C GLU A 118 -1.45 17.91 7.11
N ALA A 119 -1.66 17.01 6.13
CA ALA A 119 -1.81 15.59 6.37
C ALA A 119 -0.46 14.85 6.52
N TYR A 120 0.60 15.35 5.91
CA TYR A 120 1.90 14.66 5.83
C TYR A 120 3.06 15.55 6.26
N HIS A 121 3.67 15.24 7.42
CA HIS A 121 4.75 16.06 7.98
C HIS A 121 6.12 15.42 7.75
N LYS A 122 6.91 16.01 6.84
CA LYS A 122 8.29 15.54 6.57
C LYS A 122 9.19 15.68 7.80
N GLN A 123 10.00 14.65 8.05
CA GLN A 123 11.00 14.68 9.12
C GLN A 123 12.39 15.07 8.59
N MET A 124 13.24 15.62 9.46
CA MET A 124 14.61 16.05 9.10
C MET A 124 15.48 14.92 8.54
N ILE A 125 15.25 13.67 8.98
CA ILE A 125 16.01 12.48 8.57
C ILE A 125 15.37 11.74 7.39
N GLY A 126 14.40 12.36 6.72
CA GLY A 126 13.61 11.73 5.65
C GLY A 126 12.39 10.96 6.18
N GLY A 127 11.43 10.72 5.29
CA GLY A 127 10.15 10.11 5.61
C GLY A 127 9.13 11.06 6.26
N PHE A 128 7.96 10.52 6.57
CA PHE A 128 6.84 11.24 7.18
C PHE A 128 6.66 10.84 8.64
N LYS A 129 6.29 11.82 9.47
CA LYS A 129 6.01 11.63 10.89
C LYS A 129 4.93 10.57 11.11
N GLU A 130 3.85 10.62 10.33
CA GLU A 130 2.69 9.73 10.42
C GLU A 130 3.09 8.27 10.14
N ALA A 131 3.91 8.05 9.11
CA ALA A 131 4.42 6.74 8.77
C ALA A 131 5.34 6.18 9.88
N LYS A 132 6.17 7.04 10.48
CA LYS A 132 7.06 6.64 11.58
C LYS A 132 6.28 6.30 12.85
N GLU A 133 5.27 7.08 13.20
CA GLU A 133 4.40 6.82 14.34
C GLU A 133 3.67 5.47 14.19
N ALA A 134 3.15 5.18 13.00
CA ALA A 134 2.54 3.88 12.71
C ALA A 134 3.56 2.71 12.81
N GLU A 135 4.75 2.87 12.24
CA GLU A 135 5.83 1.88 12.30
C GLU A 135 6.26 1.58 13.76
N GLU A 136 6.43 2.63 14.58
CA GLU A 136 6.78 2.48 15.99
C GLU A 136 5.64 1.86 16.79
N GLY A 137 4.38 2.22 16.49
CA GLY A 137 3.18 1.62 17.06
C GLY A 137 3.12 0.11 16.81
N PHE A 138 3.25 -0.32 15.56
CA PHE A 138 3.23 -1.74 15.20
C PHE A 138 4.42 -2.51 15.80
N LYS A 139 5.64 -1.94 15.78
CA LYS A 139 6.80 -2.55 16.45
C LYS A 139 6.54 -2.78 17.93
N LYS A 140 5.96 -1.78 18.61
CA LYS A 140 5.64 -1.87 20.04
C LYS A 140 4.58 -2.94 20.30
N ALA A 141 3.51 -2.97 19.51
CA ALA A 141 2.43 -3.96 19.62
C ALA A 141 2.91 -5.41 19.36
N GLN A 142 3.75 -5.61 18.35
CA GLN A 142 4.18 -6.95 17.93
C GLN A 142 5.36 -7.50 18.75
N LYS A 143 6.19 -6.65 19.36
CA LYS A 143 7.43 -7.06 20.04
C LYS A 143 7.26 -8.18 21.09
N PRO A 144 6.26 -8.13 22.01
CA PRO A 144 6.10 -9.19 23.02
C PRO A 144 5.76 -10.54 22.39
N TRP A 145 4.86 -10.56 21.41
CA TRP A 145 4.43 -11.77 20.71
C TRP A 145 5.55 -12.34 19.84
N ALA A 146 6.25 -11.50 19.07
CA ALA A 146 7.40 -11.93 18.26
C ALA A 146 8.53 -12.56 19.11
N LYS A 147 8.74 -12.06 20.33
CA LYS A 147 9.69 -12.69 21.27
C LYS A 147 9.23 -14.09 21.67
N LYS A 148 7.95 -14.27 22.01
CA LYS A 148 7.37 -15.57 22.37
C LYS A 148 7.33 -16.54 21.19
N LEU A 149 7.02 -16.05 19.99
CA LEU A 149 7.08 -16.84 18.76
C LEU A 149 8.49 -17.40 18.54
N LYS A 150 9.53 -16.58 18.72
CA LYS A 150 10.93 -17.02 18.59
C LYS A 150 11.34 -18.05 19.65
N GLU A 151 10.87 -17.90 20.88
CA GLU A 151 11.07 -18.88 21.97
C GLU A 151 10.40 -20.23 21.60
N MET A 152 9.16 -20.19 21.12
CA MET A 152 8.40 -21.35 20.65
C MET A 152 9.08 -22.05 19.47
N GLU A 153 9.50 -21.31 18.44
CA GLU A 153 10.20 -21.86 17.28
C GLU A 153 11.55 -22.50 17.65
N THR A 154 12.24 -21.96 18.66
CA THR A 154 13.46 -22.56 19.19
C THR A 154 13.16 -23.89 19.91
N ALA A 155 12.13 -23.92 20.75
CA ALA A 155 11.71 -25.13 21.47
C ALA A 155 11.22 -26.22 20.52
N LYS A 156 10.47 -25.85 19.47
CA LYS A 156 10.04 -26.73 18.37
C LYS A 156 11.22 -27.39 17.67
N LYS A 157 12.24 -26.60 17.31
CA LYS A 157 13.48 -27.13 16.71
C LYS A 157 14.20 -28.10 17.64
N SER A 158 14.34 -27.77 18.93
CA SER A 158 14.92 -28.67 19.92
C SER A 158 14.15 -29.99 20.06
N TYR A 159 12.81 -29.93 20.09
CA TYR A 159 11.97 -31.12 20.14
C TYR A 159 12.14 -32.00 18.90
N HIS A 160 12.14 -31.42 17.69
CA HIS A 160 12.35 -32.17 16.46
C HIS A 160 13.75 -32.83 16.40
N MET A 161 14.79 -32.15 16.89
CA MET A 161 16.13 -32.74 16.99
C MET A 161 16.15 -33.92 17.96
N ALA A 162 15.52 -33.79 19.14
CA ALA A 162 15.45 -34.89 20.11
C ALA A 162 14.66 -36.10 19.57
N CYS A 163 13.57 -35.87 18.82
CA CYS A 163 12.84 -36.95 18.13
C CYS A 163 13.72 -37.68 17.11
N LYS A 164 14.54 -36.93 16.36
CA LYS A 164 15.47 -37.51 15.38
C LYS A 164 16.55 -38.35 16.09
N GLU A 165 17.11 -37.84 17.18
CA GLU A 165 18.13 -38.55 17.97
C GLU A 165 17.60 -39.82 18.63
N GLU A 166 16.38 -39.78 19.19
CA GLU A 166 15.70 -40.94 19.75
C GLU A 166 15.49 -42.02 18.68
N LYS A 167 14.97 -41.65 17.51
CA LYS A 167 14.78 -42.58 16.39
C LYS A 167 16.10 -43.21 15.92
N LEU A 168 17.17 -42.42 15.86
CA LEU A 168 18.52 -42.91 15.51
C LEU A 168 19.09 -43.86 16.59
N ALA A 169 18.89 -43.56 17.87
CA ALA A 169 19.30 -44.42 18.97
C ALA A 169 18.52 -45.74 18.97
N ALA A 170 17.20 -45.69 18.79
CA ALA A 170 16.32 -46.86 18.72
C ALA A 170 16.69 -47.77 17.55
N THR A 171 16.99 -47.19 16.37
CA THR A 171 17.44 -47.94 15.20
C THR A 171 18.77 -48.64 15.46
N ARG A 172 19.74 -47.96 16.10
CA ARG A 172 21.03 -48.55 16.46
C ARG A 172 20.90 -49.68 17.49
N GLU A 173 20.03 -49.52 18.49
CA GLU A 173 19.75 -50.58 19.47
C GLU A 173 19.12 -51.81 18.80
N ALA A 174 18.18 -51.60 17.87
CA ALA A 174 17.54 -52.68 17.12
C ALA A 174 18.54 -53.44 16.24
N ASN A 175 19.42 -52.72 15.53
CA ASN A 175 20.47 -53.35 14.71
C ASN A 175 21.48 -54.11 15.58
N GLY A 176 21.85 -53.57 16.75
CA GLY A 176 22.76 -54.23 17.68
C GLY A 176 22.26 -55.59 18.18
N LYS A 177 20.94 -55.77 18.31
CA LYS A 177 20.32 -57.06 18.68
C LYS A 177 20.46 -58.14 17.60
N THR A 178 20.67 -57.74 16.35
CA THR A 178 20.80 -58.65 15.21
C THR A 178 22.25 -58.98 14.85
N GLU A 179 23.23 -58.26 15.42
CA GLU A 179 24.65 -58.44 15.15
C GLU A 179 25.31 -59.40 16.15
N ALA A 180 25.85 -60.52 15.67
CA ALA A 180 26.50 -61.54 16.51
C ALA A 180 27.77 -61.05 17.23
N SER A 181 28.33 -59.91 16.83
CA SER A 181 29.53 -59.31 17.43
C SER A 181 29.27 -58.38 18.62
N VAL A 182 28.01 -58.05 18.91
CA VAL A 182 27.66 -57.11 19.99
C VAL A 182 27.60 -57.86 21.32
N THR A 183 28.37 -57.38 22.31
CA THR A 183 28.40 -58.01 23.63
C THR A 183 27.18 -57.60 24.48
N PRO A 184 26.80 -58.38 25.51
CA PRO A 184 25.72 -58.01 26.43
C PRO A 184 25.89 -56.62 27.06
N ASP A 185 27.13 -56.24 27.41
CA ASP A 185 27.44 -54.92 27.97
C ASP A 185 27.26 -53.79 26.94
N GLN A 186 27.61 -54.04 25.68
CA GLN A 186 27.38 -53.08 24.60
C GLN A 186 25.88 -52.93 24.31
N GLN A 187 25.14 -54.03 24.32
CA GLN A 187 23.69 -54.01 24.15
C GLN A 187 23.00 -53.22 25.29
N LYS A 188 23.45 -53.40 26.54
CA LYS A 188 22.97 -52.63 27.69
C LYS A 188 23.23 -51.13 27.52
N LYS A 189 24.43 -50.74 27.06
CA LYS A 189 24.75 -49.32 26.77
C LYS A 189 23.88 -48.72 25.67
N LEU A 190 23.55 -49.49 24.63
CA LEU A 190 22.62 -49.04 23.58
C LEU A 190 21.22 -48.80 24.14
N HIS A 191 20.75 -49.70 25.01
CA HIS A 191 19.46 -49.56 25.68
C HIS A 191 19.40 -48.32 26.60
N GLU A 192 20.40 -48.13 27.47
CA GLU A 192 20.52 -46.94 28.33
C GLU A 192 20.53 -45.63 27.52
N LYS A 193 21.16 -45.66 26.34
CA LYS A 193 21.18 -44.50 25.43
C LYS A 193 19.79 -44.21 24.84
N VAL A 194 19.03 -45.24 24.48
CA VAL A 194 17.64 -45.07 24.00
C VAL A 194 16.77 -44.47 25.10
N ASP A 195 16.85 -44.99 26.33
CA ASP A 195 16.08 -44.46 27.45
C ASP A 195 16.41 -43.00 27.76
N LYS A 196 17.69 -42.64 27.69
CA LYS A 196 18.12 -41.24 27.81
C LYS A 196 17.53 -40.37 26.70
N CYS A 197 17.62 -40.79 25.45
CA CYS A 197 17.06 -40.03 24.33
C CYS A 197 15.53 -39.88 24.43
N LYS A 198 14.81 -40.89 24.94
CA LYS A 198 13.37 -40.79 25.23
C LYS A 198 13.06 -39.75 26.31
N GLN A 199 13.82 -39.74 27.40
CA GLN A 199 13.66 -38.72 28.45
C GLN A 199 13.96 -37.31 27.94
N ASP A 200 15.02 -37.15 27.15
CA ASP A 200 15.40 -35.86 26.57
C ASP A 200 14.35 -35.37 25.55
N MET A 201 13.80 -36.27 24.73
CA MET A 201 12.67 -35.99 23.83
C MET A 201 11.44 -35.52 24.63
N GLN A 202 11.08 -36.21 25.70
CA GLN A 202 9.91 -35.86 26.52
C GLN A 202 10.09 -34.48 27.18
N LYS A 203 11.28 -34.18 27.74
CA LYS A 203 11.59 -32.85 28.29
C LYS A 203 11.52 -31.75 27.21
N ALA A 204 12.02 -32.04 26.01
CA ALA A 204 11.96 -31.09 24.90
C ALA A 204 10.50 -30.85 24.45
N LYS A 205 9.66 -31.89 24.46
CA LYS A 205 8.23 -31.80 24.18
C LYS A 205 7.51 -30.91 25.19
N GLU A 206 7.69 -31.14 26.49
CA GLU A 206 7.08 -30.32 27.55
C GLU A 206 7.48 -28.85 27.45
N LYS A 207 8.75 -28.57 27.13
CA LYS A 207 9.24 -27.21 26.89
C LYS A 207 8.58 -26.58 25.66
N TYR A 208 8.43 -27.34 24.58
CA TYR A 208 7.74 -26.88 23.37
C TYR A 208 6.26 -26.57 23.65
N GLU A 209 5.53 -27.50 24.25
CA GLU A 209 4.11 -27.33 24.61
C GLU A 209 3.90 -26.14 25.55
N LYS A 210 4.75 -25.97 26.56
CA LYS A 210 4.72 -24.79 27.45
C LYS A 210 4.94 -23.48 26.69
N SER A 211 5.93 -23.43 25.79
CA SER A 211 6.20 -22.23 25.00
C SER A 211 5.05 -21.90 24.03
N LEU A 212 4.37 -22.92 23.51
CA LEU A 212 3.18 -22.77 22.66
C LEU A 212 1.99 -22.24 23.48
N GLU A 213 1.78 -22.74 24.69
CA GLU A 213 0.75 -22.25 25.60
C GLU A 213 0.98 -20.77 25.98
N GLU A 214 2.21 -20.38 26.30
CA GLU A 214 2.58 -19.00 26.59
C GLU A 214 2.35 -18.06 25.39
N LEU A 215 2.65 -18.53 24.17
CA LEU A 215 2.36 -17.79 22.94
C LEU A 215 0.85 -17.60 22.74
N ASN A 216 0.08 -18.67 22.91
CA ASN A 216 -1.38 -18.62 22.77
C ASN A 216 -2.01 -17.65 23.80
N LYS A 217 -1.49 -17.63 25.03
CA LYS A 217 -1.96 -16.70 26.08
C LYS A 217 -1.74 -15.23 25.75
N CYS A 218 -0.67 -14.87 25.03
CA CYS A 218 -0.40 -13.47 24.67
C CYS A 218 -0.94 -13.08 23.28
N THR A 219 -1.45 -14.03 22.50
CA THR A 219 -1.99 -13.77 21.15
C THR A 219 -3.20 -12.82 21.15
N PRO A 220 -4.19 -12.94 22.05
CA PRO A 220 -5.32 -11.99 22.08
C PRO A 220 -4.89 -10.53 22.28
N GLN A 221 -3.98 -10.27 23.23
CA GLN A 221 -3.48 -8.92 23.48
C GLN A 221 -2.67 -8.39 22.29
N TYR A 222 -1.91 -9.26 21.63
CA TYR A 222 -1.19 -8.93 20.40
C TYR A 222 -2.16 -8.49 19.29
N MET A 223 -3.22 -9.27 19.06
CA MET A 223 -4.22 -8.95 18.03
C MET A 223 -4.89 -7.59 18.32
N GLU A 224 -5.38 -7.39 19.55
CA GLU A 224 -6.01 -6.13 19.97
C GLU A 224 -5.07 -4.92 19.79
N SER A 225 -3.80 -5.04 20.20
CA SER A 225 -2.83 -3.94 20.06
C SER A 225 -2.47 -3.65 18.60
N MET A 226 -2.40 -4.68 17.74
CA MET A 226 -2.16 -4.49 16.31
C MET A 226 -3.38 -3.85 15.62
N GLU A 227 -4.60 -4.29 15.95
CA GLU A 227 -5.85 -3.73 15.44
C GLU A 227 -5.98 -2.26 15.83
N GLN A 228 -5.66 -1.89 17.07
CA GLN A 228 -5.70 -0.51 17.51
C GLN A 228 -4.80 0.40 16.66
N VAL A 229 -3.58 -0.03 16.32
CA VAL A 229 -2.68 0.73 15.46
C VAL A 229 -3.17 0.73 14.02
N PHE A 230 -3.71 -0.40 13.54
CA PHE A 230 -4.26 -0.52 12.19
C PHE A 230 -5.48 0.40 12.00
N ASP A 231 -6.37 0.50 12.97
CA ASP A 231 -7.53 1.40 12.94
C ASP A 231 -7.13 2.86 12.82
N GLN A 232 -6.05 3.28 13.49
CA GLN A 232 -5.49 4.63 13.32
C GLN A 232 -4.98 4.83 11.87
N CYS A 233 -4.33 3.82 11.29
CA CYS A 233 -3.92 3.85 9.88
C CYS A 233 -5.13 3.92 8.92
N GLN A 234 -6.22 3.23 9.26
CA GLN A 234 -7.48 3.26 8.49
C GLN A 234 -8.15 4.63 8.59
N GLN A 235 -8.24 5.22 9.77
CA GLN A 235 -8.81 6.57 9.96
C GLN A 235 -8.04 7.62 9.18
N HIS A 236 -6.70 7.54 9.17
CA HIS A 236 -5.89 8.43 8.35
C HIS A 236 -6.19 8.26 6.86
N GLU A 237 -6.32 7.03 6.38
CA GLU A 237 -6.64 6.75 4.98
C GLU A 237 -8.05 7.20 4.59
N VAL A 238 -9.04 7.02 5.47
CA VAL A 238 -10.40 7.51 5.25
C VAL A 238 -10.42 9.02 5.05
N LYS A 239 -9.64 9.79 5.83
CA LYS A 239 -9.53 11.24 5.62
C LYS A 239 -9.04 11.59 4.21
N ARG A 240 -8.02 10.87 3.72
CA ARG A 240 -7.51 11.05 2.34
C ARG A 240 -8.57 10.71 1.29
N LEU A 241 -9.22 9.55 1.44
CA LEU A 241 -10.23 9.09 0.48
C LEU A 241 -11.42 10.05 0.41
N THR A 242 -11.92 10.50 1.56
CA THR A 242 -13.01 11.49 1.64
C THR A 242 -12.58 12.80 0.99
N PHE A 243 -11.41 13.34 1.37
CA PHE A 243 -10.89 14.58 0.79
C PHE A 243 -10.75 14.51 -0.74
N LEU A 244 -10.13 13.45 -1.26
CA LEU A 244 -9.93 13.33 -2.70
C LEU A 244 -11.25 13.15 -3.45
N LYS A 245 -12.21 12.44 -2.86
CA LYS A 245 -13.55 12.32 -3.45
C LYS A 245 -14.24 13.68 -3.53
N GLU A 246 -14.19 14.46 -2.45
CA GLU A 246 -14.77 15.81 -2.40
C GLU A 246 -14.08 16.73 -3.42
N ALA A 247 -12.75 16.78 -3.43
CA ALA A 247 -12.00 17.58 -4.39
C ALA A 247 -12.34 17.23 -5.84
N LEU A 248 -12.43 15.94 -6.18
CA LEU A 248 -12.79 15.50 -7.54
C LEU A 248 -14.23 15.85 -7.92
N LEU A 249 -15.16 15.84 -6.96
CA LEU A 249 -16.53 16.26 -7.19
C LEU A 249 -16.61 17.78 -7.40
N ASP A 250 -15.90 18.57 -6.61
CA ASP A 250 -15.82 20.02 -6.77
C ASP A 250 -15.28 20.40 -8.15
N ILE A 251 -14.19 19.75 -8.57
CA ILE A 251 -13.59 19.94 -9.91
C ILE A 251 -14.57 19.58 -11.02
N LYS A 252 -15.33 18.48 -10.86
CA LYS A 252 -16.31 18.04 -11.86
C LYS A 252 -17.48 19.00 -12.00
N LEU A 253 -18.01 19.46 -10.87
CA LEU A 253 -19.14 20.39 -10.86
C LEU A 253 -18.70 21.74 -11.44
N GLY A 254 -17.43 22.12 -11.22
CA GLY A 254 -16.92 23.41 -11.64
C GLY A 254 -17.79 24.55 -11.11
N PRO A 255 -17.61 25.78 -11.59
CA PRO A 255 -18.65 26.78 -11.47
C PRO A 255 -19.81 26.34 -12.37
N GLU A 256 -20.75 25.56 -11.83
CA GLU A 256 -21.97 25.15 -12.51
C GLU A 256 -22.66 26.38 -13.13
N GLY A 257 -22.59 26.49 -14.46
CA GLY A 257 -23.31 27.53 -15.21
C GLY A 257 -22.95 27.70 -16.69
N ASN A 258 -21.67 27.57 -17.09
CA ASN A 258 -21.25 28.07 -18.42
C ASN A 258 -21.03 27.03 -19.52
N PHE A 259 -20.91 25.73 -19.19
CA PHE A 259 -20.61 24.71 -20.21
C PHE A 259 -21.81 23.89 -20.70
N THR A 260 -23.01 24.08 -20.13
CA THR A 260 -24.26 23.47 -20.65
C THR A 260 -24.70 24.05 -22.00
N HIS A 261 -23.97 25.03 -22.55
CA HIS A 261 -24.22 25.61 -23.87
C HIS A 261 -23.18 25.26 -24.94
N LEU A 262 -22.21 24.37 -24.65
CA LEU A 262 -21.17 23.96 -25.60
C LEU A 262 -21.32 22.53 -26.15
N SER A 263 -22.50 21.93 -26.03
CA SER A 263 -22.86 20.66 -26.69
C SER A 263 -24.20 20.76 -27.42
#